data_AF-A0A7C7V0C6-F1
#
_entry.id   AF-A0A7C7V0C6-F1
#
_cell.length_a   1.000
_cell.length_b   1.000
_cell.length_c   1.000
_cell.angle_alpha   90.00
_cell.angle_beta   90.00
_cell.angle_gamma   90.00
#
_symmetry.space_group_name_H-M   'P 1'
#
loop_
_entity.id
_entity.type
_entity.pdbx_description
1 polymer ?
#
loop_
_entity_poly.entity_id
_entity_poly.type
_entity_poly.pdbx_seq_one_letter_code
_entity_poly.pdbx_strand_id
1 'polypeptide(L)'
;LADKYAQIFDGFSIGSNDLTQLTLGLDRDSDLVAHLYDERNEAVKRFIAQLIKTAKEYGRKVGICGQAPSDFPEFAQFLVEQGIDSISLNPDSVLKTILAVVDMEKKLGVLK
;
A
#
# COMPACT_ATOMS: atom_id res chain seq x y z
N LEU A 1 -14.65 0.86 -9.58
CA LEU A 1 -14.17 0.14 -10.78
C LEU A 1 -13.29 -1.06 -10.43
N ALA A 2 -12.62 -1.08 -9.28
CA ALA A 2 -11.86 -2.26 -8.83
C ALA A 2 -12.70 -3.56 -8.91
N ASP A 3 -13.98 -3.48 -8.53
CA ASP A 3 -14.98 -4.55 -8.62
C ASP A 3 -15.21 -5.08 -10.05
N LYS A 4 -15.19 -4.18 -11.05
CA LYS A 4 -15.32 -4.56 -12.47
C LYS A 4 -14.03 -5.11 -13.03
N TYR A 5 -12.91 -4.49 -12.68
CA TYR A 5 -11.58 -4.94 -13.10
C TYR A 5 -11.20 -6.29 -12.49
N ALA A 6 -11.63 -6.60 -11.27
CA ALA A 6 -11.39 -7.89 -10.63
C ALA A 6 -12.08 -9.08 -11.34
N GLN A 7 -13.05 -8.81 -12.22
CA GLN A 7 -13.67 -9.85 -13.05
C GLN A 7 -12.82 -10.18 -14.28
N ILE A 8 -11.88 -9.31 -14.65
CA ILE A 8 -11.09 -9.40 -15.88
C ILE A 8 -9.64 -9.76 -15.57
N PHE A 9 -9.05 -9.17 -14.52
CA PHE A 9 -7.65 -9.33 -14.17
C PHE A 9 -7.45 -10.27 -12.98
N ASP A 10 -6.26 -10.90 -12.94
CA ASP A 10 -5.89 -11.87 -11.90
C ASP A 10 -5.47 -11.22 -10.58
N GLY A 11 -5.16 -9.94 -10.59
CA GLY A 11 -4.71 -9.21 -9.42
C GLY A 11 -4.45 -7.73 -9.68
N PHE A 12 -4.00 -7.05 -8.63
CA PHE A 12 -3.73 -5.62 -8.62
C PHE A 12 -2.31 -5.35 -8.09
N SER A 13 -1.67 -4.33 -8.66
CA SER A 13 -0.44 -3.75 -8.12
C SER A 13 -0.66 -2.27 -7.92
N ILE A 14 -0.60 -1.82 -6.67
CA ILE A 14 -0.80 -0.43 -6.29
C ILE A 14 0.51 0.32 -6.53
N GLY A 15 0.51 1.31 -7.43
CA GLY A 15 1.59 2.29 -7.53
C GLY A 15 1.33 3.42 -6.54
N SER A 16 1.97 3.39 -5.36
CA SER A 16 1.68 4.35 -4.28
C SER A 16 1.99 5.80 -4.66
N ASN A 17 3.02 5.99 -5.49
CA ASN A 17 3.45 7.31 -5.95
C ASN A 17 2.38 8.03 -6.76
N ASP A 18 1.99 7.44 -7.89
CA ASP A 18 1.01 8.03 -8.80
C ASP A 18 -0.36 8.11 -8.13
N LEU A 19 -0.72 7.10 -7.31
CA LEU A 19 -1.95 7.13 -6.54
C LEU A 19 -1.99 8.36 -5.62
N THR A 20 -0.89 8.66 -4.94
CA THR A 20 -0.79 9.82 -4.05
C THR A 20 -0.90 11.13 -4.82
N GLN A 21 -0.16 11.28 -5.93
CA GLN A 21 -0.23 12.47 -6.78
C GLN A 21 -1.66 12.74 -7.28
N LEU A 22 -2.33 11.71 -7.80
CA LEU A 22 -3.68 11.83 -8.35
C LEU A 22 -4.73 12.02 -7.25
N THR A 23 -4.56 11.39 -6.09
CA THR A 23 -5.48 11.53 -4.94
C THR A 23 -5.41 12.93 -4.34
N LEU A 24 -4.20 13.47 -4.18
CA LEU A 24 -3.98 14.77 -3.55
C LEU A 24 -3.99 15.93 -4.56
N GLY A 25 -4.02 15.64 -5.87
CA GLY A 25 -4.06 16.64 -6.93
C GLY A 25 -2.78 17.45 -7.02
N LEU A 26 -1.62 16.83 -6.79
CA LEU A 26 -0.33 17.52 -6.72
C LEU A 26 0.75 16.84 -7.54
N ASP A 27 1.73 17.64 -7.95
CA ASP A 27 2.96 17.19 -8.59
C ASP A 27 4.08 17.13 -7.55
N ARG A 28 4.62 15.94 -7.30
CA ARG A 28 5.67 15.72 -6.30
C ARG A 28 7.01 16.32 -6.72
N ASP A 29 7.20 16.58 -8.01
CA ASP A 29 8.42 17.16 -8.56
C ASP A 29 8.33 18.70 -8.63
N SER A 30 7.21 19.28 -8.22
CA SER A 30 6.98 20.73 -8.17
C SER A 30 7.38 21.31 -6.81
N ASP A 31 8.43 22.14 -6.79
CA ASP A 31 8.91 22.82 -5.58
C ASP A 31 7.82 23.57 -4.80
N LEU A 32 6.78 24.04 -5.49
CA LEU A 32 5.68 24.80 -4.90
C LEU A 32 4.80 23.94 -3.96
N VAL A 33 4.64 22.65 -4.25
CA VAL A 33 3.66 21.78 -3.58
C VAL A 33 4.21 20.43 -3.14
N ALA A 34 5.47 20.09 -3.47
CA ALA A 34 6.10 18.82 -3.11
C ALA A 34 6.07 18.55 -1.60
N HIS A 35 6.17 19.60 -0.77
CA HIS A 35 6.10 19.49 0.69
C HIS A 35 4.72 19.01 1.22
N LEU A 36 3.68 19.02 0.39
CA LEU A 36 2.34 18.51 0.70
C LEU A 36 2.17 17.03 0.30
N TYR A 37 3.12 16.46 -0.45
CA TYR A 37 3.10 15.04 -0.83
C TYR A 37 3.34 14.17 0.40
N ASP A 38 2.34 13.37 0.79
CA ASP A 38 2.50 12.36 1.83
C ASP A 38 1.65 11.13 1.49
N GLU A 39 2.32 10.01 1.24
CA GLU A 39 1.67 8.73 0.92
C GLU A 39 0.89 8.16 2.12
N ARG A 40 1.18 8.63 3.34
CA ARG A 40 0.45 8.27 4.57
C ARG A 40 -0.83 9.09 4.76
N ASN A 41 -1.13 10.02 3.84
CA ASN A 41 -2.35 10.80 3.90
C ASN A 41 -3.58 9.89 3.97
N GLU A 42 -4.54 10.25 4.81
CA GLU A 42 -5.74 9.43 5.06
C GLU A 42 -6.58 9.19 3.81
N ALA A 43 -6.61 10.14 2.86
CA ALA A 43 -7.30 9.92 1.58
C ALA A 43 -6.63 8.80 0.76
N VAL A 44 -5.30 8.77 0.73
CA VAL A 44 -4.52 7.73 0.03
C VAL A 44 -4.71 6.37 0.70
N LYS A 45 -4.55 6.31 2.03
CA LYS A 45 -4.76 5.07 2.79
C LYS A 45 -6.17 4.51 2.62
N ARG A 46 -7.20 5.35 2.56
CA ARG A 46 -8.58 4.92 2.30
C ARG A 46 -8.74 4.28 0.92
N PHE A 47 -8.14 4.85 -0.12
CA PHE A 47 -8.18 4.24 -1.46
C PHE A 47 -7.44 2.90 -1.51
N ILE A 48 -6.27 2.80 -0.86
CA ILE A 48 -5.51 1.56 -0.74
C ILE A 48 -6.35 0.49 -0.03
N ALA A 49 -6.91 0.81 1.14
CA ALA A 49 -7.76 -0.09 1.91
C ALA A 49 -8.98 -0.55 1.10
N GLN A 50 -9.64 0.36 0.39
CA GLN A 50 -10.79 0.03 -0.45
C GLN A 50 -10.41 -0.94 -1.57
N LEU A 51 -9.30 -0.68 -2.27
CA LEU A 51 -8.83 -1.56 -3.34
C LEU A 51 -8.44 -2.94 -2.81
N ILE A 52 -7.70 -3.01 -1.70
CA ILE A 52 -7.32 -4.29 -1.08
C ILE A 52 -8.58 -5.07 -0.72
N LYS A 53 -9.53 -4.44 -0.02
CA LYS A 53 -10.79 -5.06 0.36
C LYS A 53 -11.54 -5.62 -0.86
N THR A 54 -11.72 -4.81 -1.90
CA THR A 54 -12.40 -5.25 -3.12
C THR A 54 -11.64 -6.37 -3.84
N ALA A 55 -10.32 -6.33 -3.91
CA ALA A 55 -9.54 -7.42 -4.50
C ALA A 55 -9.79 -8.75 -3.74
N LYS A 56 -9.79 -8.71 -2.40
CA LYS A 56 -10.05 -9.88 -1.55
C LYS A 56 -11.47 -10.41 -1.67
N GLU A 57 -12.47 -9.55 -1.77
CA GLU A 57 -13.87 -9.95 -2.00
C GLU A 57 -14.03 -10.78 -3.29
N TYR A 58 -13.17 -10.55 -4.28
CA TYR A 58 -13.16 -11.27 -5.56
C TYR A 58 -12.07 -12.35 -5.64
N GLY A 59 -11.38 -12.66 -4.55
CA GLY A 59 -10.31 -13.66 -4.50
C GLY A 59 -9.09 -13.31 -5.37
N ARG A 60 -8.85 -12.02 -5.62
CA ARG A 60 -7.71 -11.52 -6.41
C ARG A 60 -6.55 -11.13 -5.52
N LYS A 61 -5.34 -11.40 -6.00
CA LYS A 61 -4.11 -10.97 -5.31
C LYS A 61 -3.96 -9.47 -5.43
N VAL A 62 -3.45 -8.84 -4.38
CA VAL A 62 -3.14 -7.41 -4.38
C VAL A 62 -1.78 -7.16 -3.74
N GLY A 63 -0.92 -6.46 -4.47
CA GLY A 63 0.37 -6.01 -4.00
C GLY A 63 0.53 -4.50 -4.11
N ILE A 64 1.62 -3.98 -3.55
CA ILE A 64 1.99 -2.56 -3.64
C ILE A 64 3.47 -2.41 -4.00
N CYS A 65 3.74 -1.43 -4.85
CA CYS A 65 5.08 -0.94 -5.16
C CYS A 65 5.14 0.57 -4.93
N GLY A 66 6.34 1.05 -4.63
CA GLY A 66 6.61 2.46 -4.37
C GLY A 66 7.39 2.62 -3.07
N GLN A 67 7.59 3.88 -2.70
CA GLN A 67 8.54 4.24 -1.65
C GLN A 67 7.94 4.12 -0.25
N ALA A 68 6.63 4.38 -0.09
CA ALA A 68 5.95 4.35 1.20
C ALA A 68 6.25 3.14 2.10
N PRO A 69 6.12 1.87 1.65
CA PRO A 69 6.38 0.72 2.52
C PRO A 69 7.88 0.51 2.85
N SER A 70 8.77 1.13 2.07
CA SER A 70 10.22 1.13 2.32
C SER A 70 10.64 2.19 3.32
N ASP A 71 10.08 3.40 3.20
CA ASP A 71 10.44 4.53 4.05
C ASP A 71 9.75 4.44 5.42
N PHE A 72 8.50 3.93 5.44
CA PHE A 72 7.61 3.93 6.60
C PHE A 72 7.20 2.51 7.02
N PRO A 73 7.89 1.88 7.99
CA PRO A 73 7.53 0.55 8.47
C PRO A 73 6.09 0.46 9.00
N GLU A 74 5.59 1.53 9.62
CA GLU A 74 4.20 1.62 10.08
C GLU A 74 3.21 1.54 8.91
N PHE A 75 3.60 1.99 7.72
CA PHE A 75 2.79 1.84 6.51
C PHE A 75 2.74 0.38 6.05
N ALA A 76 3.86 -0.35 6.14
CA ALA A 76 3.86 -1.79 5.91
C ALA A 76 2.96 -2.54 6.91
N GLN A 77 2.95 -2.13 8.19
CA GLN A 77 2.03 -2.69 9.18
C GLN A 77 0.57 -2.43 8.82
N PHE A 78 0.23 -1.20 8.43
CA PHE A 78 -1.09 -0.87 7.91
C PHE A 78 -1.50 -1.76 6.72
N LEU A 79 -0.59 -2.01 5.77
CA LEU A 79 -0.89 -2.87 4.62
C LEU A 79 -1.18 -4.31 5.04
N VAL A 80 -0.43 -4.83 6.03
CA VAL A 80 -0.68 -6.15 6.64
C VAL A 80 -2.03 -6.18 7.35
N GLU A 81 -2.38 -5.13 8.10
CA GLU A 81 -3.71 -4.99 8.71
C GLU A 81 -4.85 -5.03 7.69
N GLN A 82 -4.65 -4.42 6.51
CA GLN A 82 -5.64 -4.48 5.42
C GLN A 82 -5.65 -5.83 4.70
N GLY A 83 -4.66 -6.71 4.96
CA GLY A 83 -4.55 -8.04 4.39
C GLY A 83 -3.86 -8.11 3.04
N ILE A 84 -2.91 -7.23 2.73
CA ILE A 84 -2.19 -7.25 1.45
C ILE A 84 -1.48 -8.60 1.19
N ASP A 85 -1.31 -9.00 -0.08
CA ASP A 85 -0.62 -10.26 -0.45
C ASP A 85 0.89 -10.09 -0.64
N SER A 86 1.33 -8.92 -1.13
CA SER A 86 2.75 -8.66 -1.38
C SER A 86 3.12 -7.19 -1.23
N ILE A 87 4.36 -6.96 -0.80
CA ILE A 87 4.95 -5.63 -0.65
C ILE A 87 6.29 -5.65 -1.37
N SER A 88 6.47 -4.79 -2.36
CA SER A 88 7.76 -4.58 -3.03
C SER A 88 8.54 -3.50 -2.28
N LEU A 89 9.82 -3.77 -2.00
CA LEU A 89 10.66 -2.93 -1.15
C LEU A 89 12.00 -2.64 -1.81
N ASN A 90 12.58 -1.49 -1.46
CA ASN A 90 13.99 -1.20 -1.70
C ASN A 90 14.88 -2.15 -0.90
N PRO A 91 16.01 -2.64 -1.46
CA PRO A 91 16.85 -3.66 -0.82
C PRO A 91 17.34 -3.33 0.60
N ASP A 92 17.62 -2.06 0.86
CA ASP A 92 18.09 -1.54 2.15
C ASP A 92 17.00 -1.51 3.23
N SER A 93 15.72 -1.38 2.84
CA SER A 93 14.57 -1.36 3.75
C SER A 93 14.08 -2.76 4.17
N VAL A 94 14.45 -3.81 3.43
CA VAL A 94 13.88 -5.18 3.57
C VAL A 94 13.88 -5.66 5.01
N LEU A 95 15.00 -5.57 5.71
CA LEU A 95 15.14 -6.16 7.05
C LEU A 95 14.28 -5.41 8.09
N LYS A 96 14.26 -4.08 8.03
CA LYS A 96 13.44 -3.21 8.90
C LYS A 96 11.96 -3.49 8.68
N THR A 97 11.54 -3.59 7.41
CA THR A 97 10.13 -3.82 7.08
C THR A 97 9.67 -5.23 7.44
N ILE A 98 10.50 -6.27 7.22
CA ILE A 98 10.17 -7.63 7.66
C ILE A 98 9.91 -7.69 9.16
N LEU A 99 10.74 -7.04 9.98
CA LEU A 99 10.52 -6.99 11.44
C LEU A 99 9.18 -6.35 11.78
N ALA A 100 8.84 -5.22 11.13
CA ALA A 100 7.57 -4.55 11.34
C ALA A 100 6.36 -5.41 10.92
N VAL A 101 6.47 -6.12 9.79
CA VAL A 101 5.46 -7.07 9.31
C VAL A 101 5.26 -8.21 10.30
N VAL A 102 6.35 -8.86 10.75
CA VAL A 102 6.29 -9.96 11.73
C VAL A 102 5.63 -9.51 13.02
N ASP A 103 5.97 -8.31 13.53
CA ASP A 103 5.35 -7.76 14.73
C ASP A 103 3.85 -7.55 14.54
N MET A 104 3.43 -7.11 13.36
CA MET A 104 2.02 -6.92 13.04
C MET A 104 1.27 -8.25 12.90
N GLU A 105 1.86 -9.23 12.21
CA GLU A 105 1.30 -10.56 12.05
C GLU A 105 1.12 -11.29 13.39
N LYS A 106 2.06 -11.08 14.34
CA LYS A 106 1.91 -11.55 15.73
C LYS A 106 0.75 -10.89 16.44
N LYS A 107 0.61 -9.56 16.32
CA LYS A 107 -0.51 -8.81 16.94
C LYS A 107 -1.87 -9.27 16.41
N LEU A 108 -1.95 -9.58 15.11
CA LEU A 108 -3.17 -10.09 14.48
C LEU A 108 -3.41 -11.59 14.75
N GLY A 109 -2.46 -12.30 15.35
CA GLY A 109 -2.56 -13.75 15.61
C GLY A 109 -2.53 -14.60 14.34
N VAL A 110 -2.02 -14.06 13.22
CA VAL A 110 -1.91 -14.79 11.94
C VAL A 110 -0.58 -15.54 11.83
N LEU A 111 0.45 -15.08 12.55
CA LEU A 111 1.70 -15.83 12.72
C LEU A 111 1.51 -16.87 13.83
N LYS A 112 1.65 -18.16 13.49
CA LYS A 112 1.63 -19.27 14.46
C LYS A 112 2.99 -19.48 15.10
#